data_AF-A0A7L0YD73-F1
#
_entry.id   AF-A0A7L0YD73-F1
#
_cell.length_a   1.000
_cell.length_b   1.000
_cell.length_c   1.000
_cell.angle_alpha   90.00
_cell.angle_beta   90.00
_cell.angle_gamma   90.00
#
_symmetry.space_group_name_H-M   'P 1'
#
loop_
_entity.id
_entity.type
_entity.pdbx_description
1 polymer ?
#
loop_
_entity_poly.entity_id
_entity_poly.type
_entity_poly.pdbx_seq_one_letter_code
_entity_poly.pdbx_strand_id
1 'polypeptide(L)'
;YRCFYKLQPQVTRSIYDQFISQLQASIKEEIQEVKNEGNLEQLFSSLDKIVEEAKDREEPAWRPSGMPEQDVRSAMVPYLQKHRAHLRRALRSKEEHNSSVAESVLMGRDRIAELQQLIQARQQAWQ
;
A
#
# COMPACT_ATOMS: atom_id res chain seq x y z
N TYR A 1 -27.62 54.94 -14.51
CA TYR A 1 -26.34 55.66 -14.76
C TYR A 1 -26.36 56.68 -15.91
N ARG A 2 -27.20 56.59 -16.95
CA ARG A 2 -27.20 57.56 -18.07
C ARG A 2 -27.31 59.04 -17.66
N CYS A 3 -28.18 59.39 -16.69
CA CYS A 3 -28.30 60.77 -16.22
C CYS A 3 -27.04 61.24 -15.47
N PHE A 4 -26.44 60.38 -14.66
CA PHE A 4 -25.23 60.66 -13.87
C PHE A 4 -23.97 60.78 -14.75
N TYR A 5 -23.87 59.91 -15.76
CA TYR A 5 -22.81 59.95 -16.77
C TYR A 5 -22.86 61.25 -17.60
N LYS A 6 -24.06 61.76 -17.93
CA LYS A 6 -24.22 63.03 -18.64
C LYS A 6 -23.83 64.24 -17.78
N LEU A 7 -24.06 64.19 -16.47
CA LEU A 7 -23.74 65.26 -15.53
C LEU A 7 -22.24 65.29 -15.19
N GLN A 8 -21.64 64.13 -14.92
CA GLN A 8 -20.24 63.98 -14.52
C GLN A 8 -19.60 62.71 -15.11
N PRO A 9 -19.21 62.74 -16.40
CA PRO A 9 -18.70 61.56 -17.10
C PRO A 9 -17.34 61.08 -16.57
N GLN A 10 -16.46 62.00 -16.13
CA GLN A 10 -15.15 61.64 -15.58
C GLN A 10 -15.26 60.87 -14.26
N VAL A 11 -16.13 61.34 -13.36
CA VAL A 11 -16.40 60.68 -12.07
C VAL A 11 -17.04 59.31 -12.30
N THR A 12 -18.04 59.23 -13.19
CA THR A 12 -18.71 57.97 -13.52
C THR A 12 -17.73 56.95 -14.10
N ARG A 13 -16.78 57.38 -14.95
CA ARG A 13 -15.74 56.50 -15.49
C ARG A 13 -14.76 56.03 -14.43
N SER A 14 -14.31 56.93 -13.55
CA SER A 14 -13.43 56.59 -12.42
C SER A 14 -14.05 55.53 -11.50
N ILE A 15 -15.33 55.68 -11.16
CA ILE A 15 -16.07 54.69 -10.34
C ILE A 15 -16.16 53.33 -11.05
N TYR A 16 -16.43 53.33 -12.37
CA TYR A 16 -16.47 52.10 -13.15
C TYR A 16 -15.10 51.41 -13.18
N ASP A 17 -14.03 52.15 -13.46
CA ASP A 17 -12.67 51.61 -13.52
C ASP A 17 -12.25 51.05 -12.15
N GLN A 18 -12.62 51.74 -11.05
CA GLN A 18 -12.40 51.27 -9.68
C GLN A 18 -13.19 49.99 -9.39
N PHE A 19 -14.47 49.93 -9.76
CA PHE A 19 -15.30 48.75 -9.57
C PHE A 19 -14.72 47.53 -10.31
N ILE A 20 -14.35 47.69 -11.58
CA ILE A 20 -13.76 46.62 -12.37
C ILE A 20 -12.44 46.15 -11.76
N SER A 21 -11.58 47.09 -11.35
CA SER A 21 -10.28 46.75 -10.76
C SER A 21 -10.45 46.00 -9.43
N GLN A 22 -11.35 46.46 -8.56
CA GLN A 22 -11.64 45.81 -7.28
C GLN A 22 -12.27 44.43 -7.47
N LEU A 23 -13.21 44.29 -8.40
CA LEU A 23 -13.84 43.00 -8.69
C LEU A 23 -12.81 41.99 -9.22
N GLN A 24 -11.94 42.41 -10.15
CA GLN A 24 -10.88 41.56 -10.67
C GLN A 24 -9.86 41.17 -9.61
N ALA A 25 -9.49 42.09 -8.72
CA ALA A 25 -8.59 41.81 -7.60
C ALA A 25 -9.21 40.82 -6.63
N SER A 26 -10.45 41.06 -6.21
CA SER A 26 -11.19 40.21 -5.27
C SER A 26 -11.35 38.79 -5.83
N ILE A 27 -11.70 38.62 -7.10
CA ILE A 27 -11.80 37.28 -7.71
C ILE A 27 -10.44 36.57 -7.74
N LYS A 28 -9.35 37.29 -8.05
CA LYS A 28 -8.01 36.69 -8.07
C LYS A 28 -7.53 36.32 -6.67
N GLU A 29 -7.80 37.17 -5.68
CA GLU A 29 -7.51 36.91 -4.28
C GLU A 29 -8.27 35.68 -3.80
N GLU A 30 -9.58 35.61 -4.03
CA GLU A 30 -10.42 34.45 -3.67
C GLU A 30 -9.88 33.15 -4.26
N ILE A 31 -9.53 33.15 -5.56
CA ILE A 31 -8.93 31.98 -6.22
C ILE A 31 -7.59 31.61 -5.57
N GLN A 32 -6.76 32.60 -5.25
CA GLN A 32 -5.47 32.34 -4.63
C GLN A 32 -5.62 31.82 -3.19
N GLU A 33 -6.61 32.32 -2.44
CA GLU A 33 -6.96 31.81 -1.12
C GLU A 33 -7.40 30.36 -1.18
N VAL A 34 -8.34 30.01 -2.08
CA VAL A 34 -8.77 28.61 -2.28
C VAL A 34 -7.60 27.71 -2.70
N LYS A 35 -6.72 28.20 -3.58
CA LYS A 35 -5.50 27.48 -3.98
C LYS A 35 -4.58 27.20 -2.78
N ASN A 36 -4.41 28.19 -1.91
CA ASN A 36 -3.53 28.09 -0.75
C ASN A 36 -4.14 27.19 0.33
N GLU A 37 -5.43 27.37 0.65
CA GLU A 37 -6.16 26.55 1.64
C GLU A 37 -6.15 25.07 1.24
N GLY A 38 -6.43 24.79 -0.04
CA GLY A 38 -6.42 23.44 -0.58
C GLY A 38 -5.03 22.88 -0.89
N ASN A 39 -3.95 23.65 -0.71
CA ASN A 39 -2.60 23.31 -1.16
C ASN A 39 -2.57 22.79 -2.62
N LEU A 40 -3.36 23.44 -3.48
CA LEU A 40 -3.68 22.92 -4.82
C LEU A 40 -2.44 22.88 -5.73
N GLU A 41 -1.49 23.79 -5.54
CA GLU A 41 -0.26 23.80 -6.35
C GLU A 41 0.56 22.53 -6.15
N GLN A 42 0.71 22.07 -4.91
CA GLN A 42 1.40 20.82 -4.62
C GLN A 42 0.60 19.61 -5.09
N LEU A 43 -0.73 19.62 -4.90
CA LEU A 43 -1.59 18.52 -5.33
C LEU A 43 -1.59 18.35 -6.85
N PHE A 44 -1.72 19.43 -7.62
CA PHE A 44 -1.66 19.40 -9.07
C PHE A 44 -0.27 18.99 -9.57
N SER A 45 0.80 19.52 -8.97
CA SER A 45 2.16 19.06 -9.28
C SER A 45 2.37 17.57 -9.01
N SER A 46 1.72 17.02 -7.98
CA SER A 46 1.78 15.59 -7.67
C SER A 46 0.95 14.76 -8.65
N LEU A 47 -0.22 15.27 -9.05
CA LEU A 47 -1.08 14.64 -10.04
C LEU A 47 -0.38 14.59 -11.41
N ASP A 48 0.27 15.67 -11.83
CA ASP A 48 1.03 15.71 -13.08
C ASP A 48 2.11 14.62 -13.10
N LYS A 49 2.85 14.43 -12.01
CA LYS A 49 3.82 13.33 -11.89
C LYS A 49 3.19 11.95 -12.07
N ILE A 50 2.03 11.71 -11.45
CA ILE A 50 1.31 10.42 -11.58
C ILE A 50 0.86 10.19 -13.01
N VAL A 51 0.38 11.25 -13.70
CA VAL A 51 -0.01 11.18 -15.11
C VAL A 51 1.19 10.86 -15.99
N GLU A 52 2.33 11.53 -15.76
CA GLU A 52 3.59 11.28 -16.46
C GLU A 52 4.08 9.83 -16.28
N GLU A 53 4.09 9.31 -15.05
CA GLU A 53 4.49 7.94 -14.72
C GLU A 53 3.58 6.86 -15.34
N ALA A 54 2.34 7.21 -15.65
CA ALA A 54 1.33 6.30 -16.21
C ALA A 54 1.18 6.40 -17.73
N LYS A 55 1.94 7.26 -18.42
CA LYS A 55 1.77 7.55 -19.85
C LYS A 55 1.75 6.33 -20.77
N ASP A 56 2.57 5.33 -20.47
CA ASP A 56 2.73 4.13 -21.30
C ASP A 56 1.70 3.03 -20.98
N ARG A 57 0.80 3.26 -20.02
CA ARG A 57 -0.22 2.28 -19.61
C ARG A 57 -1.50 2.49 -20.40
N GLU A 58 -1.73 1.65 -21.40
CA GLU A 58 -2.95 1.69 -22.23
C GLU A 58 -4.15 1.01 -21.56
N GLU A 59 -3.91 0.15 -20.57
CA GLU A 59 -4.98 -0.58 -19.88
C GLU A 59 -5.79 0.31 -18.94
N PRO A 60 -7.12 0.08 -18.83
CA PRO A 60 -7.94 0.78 -17.87
C PRO A 60 -7.43 0.54 -16.44
N ALA A 61 -7.03 1.61 -15.76
CA ALA A 61 -6.64 1.53 -14.36
C ALA A 61 -7.81 1.07 -13.48
N TRP A 62 -7.50 0.28 -12.45
CA TRP A 62 -8.48 -0.20 -11.48
C TRP A 62 -9.27 0.97 -10.87
N ARG A 63 -10.56 0.72 -10.59
CA ARG A 63 -11.46 1.64 -9.89
C ARG A 63 -12.15 0.89 -8.76
N PRO A 64 -12.44 1.54 -7.62
CA PRO A 64 -13.21 0.93 -6.55
C PRO A 64 -14.52 0.35 -7.08
N SER A 65 -14.78 -0.90 -6.74
CA SER A 65 -15.98 -1.62 -7.19
C SER A 65 -17.25 -1.14 -6.46
N GLY A 66 -17.08 -0.46 -5.32
CA GLY A 66 -18.15 -0.12 -4.39
C GLY A 66 -18.42 -1.23 -3.37
N MET A 67 -17.69 -2.35 -3.45
CA MET A 67 -17.76 -3.45 -2.50
C MET A 67 -16.47 -3.49 -1.66
N PRO A 68 -16.51 -3.02 -0.40
CA PRO A 68 -15.32 -2.87 0.44
C PRO A 68 -14.52 -4.17 0.60
N GLU A 69 -15.18 -5.31 0.73
CA GLU A 69 -14.53 -6.61 0.91
C GLU A 69 -13.66 -6.99 -0.30
N GLN A 70 -14.11 -6.63 -1.51
CA GLN A 70 -13.37 -6.89 -2.75
C GLN A 70 -12.21 -5.91 -2.90
N ASP A 71 -12.46 -4.62 -2.63
CA ASP A 71 -11.47 -3.56 -2.80
C ASP A 71 -10.30 -3.73 -1.80
N VAL A 72 -10.60 -4.08 -0.55
CA VAL A 72 -9.59 -4.37 0.49
C VAL A 72 -8.78 -5.63 0.17
N ARG A 73 -9.43 -6.66 -0.39
CA ARG A 73 -8.74 -7.92 -0.73
C ARG A 73 -7.57 -7.66 -1.67
N SER A 74 -7.74 -6.82 -2.69
CA SER A 74 -6.67 -6.46 -3.64
C SER A 74 -5.43 -5.92 -2.93
N ALA A 75 -5.62 -5.01 -1.97
CA ALA A 75 -4.54 -4.43 -1.19
C ALA A 75 -3.87 -5.42 -0.22
N MET A 76 -4.64 -6.34 0.37
CA MET A 76 -4.11 -7.28 1.38
C MET A 76 -3.41 -8.50 0.80
N VAL A 77 -3.77 -8.92 -0.43
CA VAL A 77 -3.24 -10.15 -1.05
C VAL A 77 -1.70 -10.22 -1.06
N PRO A 78 -0.94 -9.18 -1.45
CA PRO A 78 0.53 -9.24 -1.46
C PRO A 78 1.13 -9.53 -0.08
N TYR A 79 0.57 -8.92 0.97
CA TYR A 79 1.01 -9.14 2.35
C TYR A 79 0.73 -10.57 2.81
N LEU A 80 -0.49 -11.07 2.57
CA LEU A 80 -0.88 -12.43 2.93
C LEU A 80 -0.06 -13.48 2.18
N GLN A 81 0.28 -13.23 0.91
CA GLN A 81 1.16 -14.08 0.12
C GLN A 81 2.58 -14.13 0.71
N LYS A 82 3.16 -12.98 1.08
CA LYS A 82 4.46 -12.91 1.75
C LYS A 82 4.46 -13.70 3.06
N HIS A 83 3.42 -13.54 3.87
CA HIS A 83 3.27 -14.25 5.14
C HIS A 83 3.15 -15.76 4.93
N ARG A 84 2.31 -16.20 3.99
CA ARG A 84 2.18 -17.63 3.60
C ARG A 84 3.51 -18.22 3.15
N ALA A 85 4.30 -17.49 2.35
CA ALA A 85 5.61 -17.95 1.89
C ALA A 85 6.61 -18.10 3.04
N HIS A 86 6.57 -17.21 4.04
CA HIS A 86 7.38 -17.32 5.24
C HIS A 86 7.01 -18.56 6.07
N LEU A 87 5.72 -18.74 6.38
CA LEU A 87 5.24 -19.89 7.15
C LEU A 87 5.58 -21.23 6.49
N ARG A 88 5.43 -21.32 5.16
CA ARG A 88 5.81 -22.51 4.41
C ARG A 88 7.30 -22.85 4.50
N ARG A 89 8.17 -21.85 4.51
CA ARG A 89 9.62 -22.07 4.71
C ARG A 89 9.91 -22.57 6.11
N ALA A 90 9.29 -21.95 7.12
CA ALA A 90 9.44 -22.37 8.51
C ALA A 90 8.95 -23.82 8.72
N LEU A 91 7.80 -24.16 8.15
CA LEU A 91 7.23 -25.51 8.23
C LEU A 91 8.18 -26.56 7.62
N ARG A 92 8.65 -26.33 6.38
CA ARG A 92 9.59 -27.27 5.73
C ARG A 92 10.86 -27.50 6.54
N SER A 93 11.46 -26.43 7.07
CA SER A 93 12.65 -26.55 7.91
C SER A 93 12.39 -27.41 9.16
N LYS A 94 11.20 -27.31 9.75
CA LYS A 94 10.83 -28.13 10.91
C LYS A 94 10.56 -29.59 10.52
N GLU A 95 9.91 -29.83 9.38
CA GLU A 95 9.66 -31.18 8.86
C GLU A 95 10.97 -31.91 8.52
N GLU A 96 11.90 -31.24 7.84
CA GLU A 96 13.23 -31.78 7.51
C GLU A 96 14.02 -32.14 8.76
N HIS A 97 14.05 -31.24 9.75
CA HIS A 97 14.73 -31.50 11.02
C HIS A 97 14.09 -32.67 11.78
N ASN A 98 12.75 -32.73 11.82
CA ASN A 98 12.04 -33.81 12.48
C ASN A 98 12.29 -35.17 11.81
N SER A 99 12.34 -35.21 10.47
CA SER A 99 12.67 -36.42 9.72
C SER A 99 14.06 -36.94 10.07
N SER A 100 15.06 -36.07 10.08
CA SER A 100 16.44 -36.43 10.44
C SER A 100 16.56 -36.93 11.89
N VAL A 101 15.84 -36.30 12.81
CA VAL A 101 15.80 -36.75 14.23
C VAL A 101 15.08 -38.10 14.35
N ALA A 102 13.98 -38.31 13.63
CA ALA A 102 13.26 -39.57 13.63
C ALA A 102 14.12 -40.73 13.10
N GLU A 103 14.87 -40.52 12.02
CA GLU A 103 15.85 -41.50 11.51
C GLU A 103 16.91 -41.85 12.56
N SER A 104 17.47 -40.84 13.22
CA SER A 104 18.46 -41.03 14.29
C SER A 104 17.90 -41.83 15.47
N VAL A 105 16.64 -41.59 15.83
CA VAL A 105 15.94 -42.34 16.89
C VAL A 105 15.73 -43.80 16.49
N LEU A 106 15.35 -44.07 15.24
CA LEU A 106 15.20 -45.45 14.73
C LEU A 106 16.54 -46.20 14.79
N MET A 107 17.61 -45.61 14.27
CA MET A 107 18.96 -46.20 14.34
C MET A 107 19.38 -46.47 15.80
N GLY A 108 19.08 -45.54 16.71
CA GLY A 108 19.34 -45.71 18.13
C GLY A 108 18.55 -46.87 18.74
N ARG A 109 17.28 -47.04 18.37
CA ARG A 109 16.44 -48.16 18.82
C ARG A 109 16.94 -49.51 18.31
N ASP A 110 17.31 -49.59 17.05
CA ASP A 110 17.87 -50.82 16.47
C ASP A 110 19.16 -51.22 17.18
N ARG A 111 20.03 -50.24 17.46
CA ARG A 111 21.26 -50.49 18.22
C ARG A 111 21.00 -50.98 19.64
N ILE A 112 19.99 -50.43 20.32
CA ILE A 112 19.60 -50.90 21.66
C ILE A 112 19.10 -52.34 21.58
N ALA A 113 18.29 -52.68 20.58
CA ALA A 113 17.77 -54.04 20.39
C ALA A 113 18.89 -55.06 20.15
N GLU A 114 19.88 -54.73 19.31
CA GLU A 114 21.08 -55.57 19.10
C GLU A 114 21.85 -55.81 20.40
N LEU A 115 22.09 -54.74 21.17
CA LEU A 115 22.81 -54.83 22.44
C LEU A 115 22.06 -55.70 23.45
N GLN A 116 20.73 -55.59 23.50
CA GLN A 116 19.89 -56.44 24.35
C GLN A 116 20.02 -57.92 23.97
N GLN A 117 20.00 -58.26 22.68
CA GLN A 117 20.20 -59.63 22.23
C GLN A 117 21.57 -60.18 22.60
N LEU A 118 22.63 -59.37 22.46
CA LEU A 118 23.99 -59.77 22.86
C LEU A 118 24.11 -60.01 24.35
N ILE A 119 23.48 -59.17 25.17
CA ILE A 119 23.44 -59.35 26.63
C ILE A 119 22.72 -60.65 26.97
N GLN A 120 21.57 -60.92 26.35
CA GLN A 120 20.78 -62.12 26.59
C GLN A 120 21.51 -63.40 26.16
N ALA A 121 22.15 -63.39 24.99
CA ALA A 121 22.96 -64.51 24.50
C ALA A 121 24.15 -64.79 25.42
N ARG A 122 24.83 -63.73 25.90
CA ARG A 122 25.88 -63.89 26.91
C ARG A 122 25.30 -64.51 28.19
N GLN A 123 24.22 -63.97 28.73
CA GLN A 123 23.61 -64.50 29.95
C GLN A 123 23.27 -65.99 29.84
N GLN A 124 22.74 -66.44 28.70
CA GLN A 124 22.46 -67.86 28.44
C GLN A 124 23.73 -68.72 28.37
N ALA A 125 24.85 -68.20 27.86
CA ALA A 125 26.12 -68.92 27.82
C ALA A 125 26.79 -69.08 29.20
N TRP A 126 26.35 -68.33 30.22
CA TRP A 126 26.82 -68.44 31.60
C TRP A 126 25.89 -69.27 32.50
N GLN A 127 24.77 -69.78 31.98
CA GLN A 127 23.89 -70.75 32.66
C GLN A 127 24.21 -72.18 32.23
#